data_AF-A0A6H1JVN8-F1
#
_entry.id   AF-A0A6H1JVN8-F1
#
_cell.length_a   1.000
_cell.length_b   1.000
_cell.length_c   1.000
_cell.angle_alpha   90.00
_cell.angle_beta   90.00
_cell.angle_gamma   90.00
#
_symmetry.space_group_name_H-M   'P 1'
#
loop_
_entity.id
_entity.type
_entity.pdbx_description
1 polymer ?
#
loop_
_entity_poly.entity_id
_entity_poly.type
_entity_poly.pdbx_seq_one_letter_code
_entity_poly.pdbx_strand_id
1 'polypeptide(L)'
;MSDRIRYTRALLTEAARRCTDIDEVIAFCGGHSYHQLRRHLFRRFEHFGIDVSHFKPVARRATHLRRPSRDDLQKAVSASSSIAAALRYLERPNNSRGRALFHQWVSDHGIDTSHFLGQAHMRGKPGTTPVKGPEQILVKHCGKRRTRTVMLRRALRQVGVPEGCAECGAGPAWHGKPITLEIDHINGDWRDDRQENLRFLCPNCHAVTDTWCRGGRHQR
;
A
#
# COMPACT_ATOMS: atom_id res chain seq x y z
N MET A 1 -33.58 5.48 -12.72
CA MET A 1 -32.90 6.66 -13.30
C MET A 1 -32.95 7.74 -12.24
N SER A 2 -31.83 8.06 -11.57
CA SER A 2 -31.83 9.09 -10.51
C SER A 2 -32.03 10.45 -11.15
N ASP A 3 -33.15 11.08 -10.81
CA ASP A 3 -33.51 12.42 -11.23
C ASP A 3 -32.42 13.39 -10.75
N ARG A 4 -31.70 13.99 -11.71
CA ARG A 4 -30.60 14.91 -11.40
C ARG A 4 -31.22 16.24 -10.98
N ILE A 5 -31.36 16.45 -9.66
CA ILE A 5 -31.84 17.71 -9.09
C ILE A 5 -31.03 18.87 -9.67
N ARG A 6 -31.70 19.77 -10.40
CA ARG A 6 -31.10 21.00 -10.91
C ARG A 6 -31.23 22.08 -9.84
N TYR A 7 -30.12 22.44 -9.22
CA TYR A 7 -30.06 23.53 -8.24
C TYR A 7 -30.20 24.89 -8.94
N THR A 8 -31.43 25.30 -9.25
CA THR A 8 -31.73 26.61 -9.87
C THR A 8 -31.65 27.75 -8.85
N ARG A 9 -31.51 28.98 -9.33
CA ARG A 9 -31.51 30.18 -8.47
C ARG A 9 -32.76 30.26 -7.60
N ALA A 10 -33.94 30.06 -8.19
CA ALA A 10 -35.21 30.11 -7.48
C ALA A 10 -35.29 29.07 -6.34
N LEU A 11 -34.88 27.83 -6.61
CA LEU A 11 -34.88 26.75 -5.61
C LEU A 11 -33.93 27.06 -4.45
N LEU A 12 -32.73 27.56 -4.74
CA LEU A 12 -31.74 27.89 -3.71
C LEU A 12 -32.12 29.14 -2.91
N THR A 13 -32.72 30.16 -3.55
CA THR A 13 -33.23 31.34 -2.82
C THR A 13 -34.32 30.94 -1.83
N GLU A 14 -35.23 30.05 -2.23
CA GLU A 14 -36.27 29.55 -1.34
C GLU A 14 -35.70 28.71 -0.19
N ALA A 15 -34.73 27.85 -0.50
CA ALA A 15 -34.03 27.06 0.52
C ALA A 15 -33.27 27.95 1.51
N ALA A 16 -32.63 29.04 1.05
CA ALA A 16 -31.93 29.99 1.94
C ALA A 16 -32.86 30.71 2.91
N ARG A 17 -34.12 30.95 2.53
CA ARG A 17 -35.12 31.59 3.42
C ARG A 17 -35.70 30.64 4.45
N ARG A 18 -35.85 29.36 4.09
CA ARG A 18 -36.57 28.36 4.91
C ARG A 18 -35.65 27.50 5.77
N CYS A 19 -34.37 27.41 5.41
CA CYS A 19 -33.40 26.59 6.12
C CYS A 19 -32.44 27.45 6.94
N THR A 20 -31.94 26.86 8.02
CA THR A 20 -30.96 27.45 8.94
C THR A 20 -29.63 26.69 8.96
N ASP A 21 -29.58 25.53 8.29
CA ASP A 21 -28.37 24.74 8.10
C ASP A 21 -28.31 24.11 6.69
N ILE A 22 -27.10 23.78 6.23
CA ILE A 22 -26.86 23.19 4.92
C ILE A 22 -27.44 21.77 4.80
N ASP A 23 -27.57 21.02 5.90
CA ASP A 23 -28.20 19.70 5.86
C ASP A 23 -29.72 19.81 5.69
N GLU A 24 -30.34 20.85 6.24
CA GLU A 24 -31.76 21.18 5.98
C GLU A 24 -31.99 21.55 4.51
N VAL A 25 -31.07 22.31 3.89
CA VAL A 25 -31.12 22.62 2.45
C VAL A 25 -31.03 21.35 1.61
N ILE A 26 -30.17 20.40 1.98
CA ILE A 26 -30.02 19.11 1.26
C ILE A 26 -31.33 18.31 1.35
N ALA A 27 -31.94 18.24 2.54
CA ALA A 27 -33.22 17.57 2.74
C ALA A 27 -34.35 18.27 1.96
N PHE A 28 -34.37 19.61 1.98
CA PHE A 28 -35.36 20.42 1.26
C PHE A 28 -35.27 20.24 -0.26
N CYS A 29 -34.06 20.12 -0.81
CA CYS A 29 -33.86 19.85 -2.23
C CYS A 29 -34.08 18.37 -2.63
N GLY A 30 -34.49 17.49 -1.71
CA GLY A 30 -34.71 16.06 -1.98
C GLY A 30 -33.41 15.25 -2.19
N GLY A 31 -32.27 15.79 -1.76
CA GLY A 31 -30.97 15.13 -1.89
C GLY A 31 -30.63 14.23 -0.70
N HIS A 32 -29.78 13.22 -0.93
CA HIS A 32 -29.15 12.45 0.13
C HIS A 32 -27.77 13.06 0.46
N SER A 33 -27.45 13.19 1.75
CA SER A 33 -26.23 13.88 2.20
C SER A 33 -24.96 13.14 1.76
N TYR A 34 -24.10 13.82 0.98
CA TYR A 34 -22.72 13.41 0.74
C TYR A 34 -21.79 14.62 0.85
N HIS A 35 -20.56 14.41 1.32
CA HIS A 35 -19.62 15.50 1.65
C HIS A 35 -19.33 16.43 0.45
N GLN A 36 -19.40 15.92 -0.78
CA GLN A 36 -19.18 16.73 -1.99
C GLN A 36 -20.36 17.66 -2.30
N LEU A 37 -21.59 17.29 -1.90
CA LEU A 37 -22.79 18.06 -2.15
C LEU A 37 -22.81 19.36 -1.35
N ARG A 38 -22.40 19.33 -0.07
CA ARG A 38 -22.29 20.53 0.76
C ARG A 38 -21.41 21.60 0.11
N ARG A 39 -20.21 21.22 -0.35
CA ARG A 39 -19.28 22.14 -1.05
C ARG A 39 -19.85 22.63 -2.38
N HIS A 40 -20.60 21.80 -3.10
CA HIS A 40 -21.25 22.21 -4.34
C HIS A 40 -22.33 23.26 -4.11
N LEU A 41 -23.18 23.07 -3.10
CA LEU A 41 -24.25 24.02 -2.75
C LEU A 41 -23.71 25.38 -2.32
N PHE A 42 -22.67 25.44 -1.48
CA PHE A 42 -22.03 26.72 -1.12
C PHE A 42 -21.51 27.48 -2.36
N ARG A 43 -20.86 26.78 -3.31
CA ARG A 43 -20.43 27.40 -4.58
C ARG A 43 -21.61 27.87 -5.43
N ARG A 44 -22.78 27.21 -5.35
CA ARG A 44 -23.98 27.63 -6.07
C ARG A 44 -24.64 28.84 -5.41
N PHE A 45 -24.69 28.92 -4.09
CA PHE A 45 -25.14 30.12 -3.37
C PHE A 45 -24.30 31.34 -3.72
N GLU A 46 -22.97 31.18 -3.71
CA GLU A 46 -22.01 32.23 -4.12
C GLU A 46 -22.22 32.64 -5.58
N HIS A 47 -22.33 31.67 -6.50
CA HIS A 47 -22.57 31.93 -7.92
C HIS A 47 -23.85 32.73 -8.19
N PHE A 48 -24.90 32.52 -7.39
CA PHE A 48 -26.17 33.24 -7.52
C PHE A 48 -26.29 34.49 -6.64
N GLY A 49 -25.26 34.82 -5.85
CA GLY A 49 -25.26 35.97 -4.94
C GLY A 49 -26.31 35.86 -3.84
N ILE A 50 -26.61 34.65 -3.38
CA ILE A 50 -27.60 34.42 -2.31
C ILE A 50 -26.87 34.46 -0.98
N ASP A 51 -27.28 35.36 -0.09
CA ASP A 51 -26.74 35.42 1.26
C ASP A 51 -27.20 34.21 2.09
N VAL A 52 -26.23 33.50 2.65
CA VAL A 52 -26.40 32.33 3.52
C VAL A 52 -25.54 32.45 4.78
N SER A 53 -25.14 33.68 5.14
CA SER A 53 -24.32 33.98 6.31
C SER A 53 -25.00 33.59 7.64
N HIS A 54 -26.33 33.52 7.66
CA HIS A 54 -27.13 33.08 8.81
C HIS A 54 -27.13 31.56 9.02
N PHE A 55 -26.58 30.78 8.08
CA PHE A 55 -26.52 29.33 8.24
C PHE A 55 -25.58 28.96 9.38
N LYS A 56 -26.04 28.07 10.28
CA LYS A 56 -25.20 27.54 11.35
C LYS A 56 -23.97 26.89 10.71
N PRO A 57 -22.76 27.23 11.15
CA PRO A 57 -21.59 26.48 10.72
C PRO A 57 -21.81 25.02 11.11
N VAL A 58 -21.74 24.11 10.13
CA VAL A 58 -21.64 22.68 10.42
C VAL A 58 -20.49 22.56 11.41
N ALA A 59 -20.79 22.10 12.64
CA ALA A 59 -19.79 21.90 13.66
C ALA A 59 -18.74 20.94 13.08
N ARG A 60 -17.66 21.49 12.52
CA ARG A 60 -16.46 20.72 12.20
C ARG A 60 -16.10 20.11 13.54
N ARG A 61 -16.17 18.78 13.67
CA ARG A 61 -15.81 18.04 14.89
C ARG A 61 -14.55 18.65 15.50
N ALA A 62 -14.73 19.62 16.40
CA ALA A 62 -13.68 20.52 16.85
C ALA A 62 -12.82 19.83 17.93
N THR A 63 -13.30 18.68 18.39
CA THR A 63 -12.69 17.82 19.40
C THR A 63 -11.36 17.22 18.92
N HIS A 64 -11.18 16.91 17.63
CA HIS A 64 -9.94 16.26 17.15
C HIS A 64 -8.88 17.22 16.59
N LEU A 65 -9.08 18.55 16.65
CA LEU A 65 -8.17 19.53 16.03
C LEU A 65 -7.32 20.33 17.01
N ARG A 66 -7.67 20.39 18.30
CA ARG A 66 -6.83 21.09 19.28
C ARG A 66 -5.53 20.31 19.46
N ARG A 67 -4.40 21.00 19.40
CA ARG A 67 -3.08 20.42 19.64
C ARG A 67 -3.02 19.85 21.07
N PRO A 68 -2.56 18.60 21.27
CA PRO A 68 -2.33 18.05 22.62
C PRO A 68 -1.34 18.90 23.41
N SER A 69 -1.48 18.91 24.74
CA SER A 69 -0.45 19.47 25.61
C SER A 69 0.85 18.66 25.48
N ARG A 70 1.98 19.26 25.87
CA ARG A 70 3.27 18.55 25.91
C ARG A 70 3.18 17.30 26.80
N ASP A 71 2.51 17.41 27.94
CA ASP A 71 2.42 16.33 28.93
C ASP A 71 1.56 15.17 28.42
N ASP A 72 0.45 15.45 27.75
CA ASP A 72 -0.39 14.42 27.15
C ASP A 72 0.35 13.70 26.03
N LEU A 73 1.10 14.45 25.22
CA LEU A 73 1.92 13.88 24.15
C LEU A 73 3.04 13.01 24.71
N GLN A 74 3.69 13.45 25.80
CA GLN A 74 4.72 12.68 26.49
C GLN A 74 4.16 11.38 27.07
N LYS A 75 3.02 11.44 27.76
CA LYS A 75 2.32 10.25 28.28
C LYS A 75 1.98 9.26 27.15
N ALA A 76 1.44 9.77 26.05
CA ALA A 76 1.10 8.95 24.90
C ALA A 76 2.31 8.27 24.27
N VAL A 77 3.44 8.99 24.15
CA VAL A 77 4.69 8.47 23.60
C VAL A 77 5.31 7.41 24.51
N SER A 78 5.36 7.67 25.82
CA SER A 78 5.92 6.75 26.81
C SER A 78 5.07 5.48 26.99
N ALA A 79 3.74 5.58 26.89
CA ALA A 79 2.82 4.44 27.00
C ALA A 79 2.70 3.59 25.72
N SER A 80 3.34 3.99 24.63
CA SER A 80 3.18 3.37 23.31
C SER A 80 4.51 2.83 22.76
N SER A 81 4.41 1.89 21.81
CA SER A 81 5.54 1.39 21.02
C SER A 81 5.44 1.76 19.53
N SER A 82 4.40 2.51 19.16
CA SER A 82 4.17 2.95 17.77
C SER A 82 3.34 4.22 17.72
N ILE A 83 3.50 4.99 16.63
CA ILE A 83 2.69 6.18 16.34
C ILE A 83 1.19 5.84 16.29
N ALA A 84 0.83 4.66 15.77
CA ALA A 84 -0.57 4.26 15.72
C ALA A 84 -1.15 4.04 17.13
N ALA A 85 -0.38 3.45 18.04
CA ALA A 85 -0.76 3.30 19.44
C ALA A 85 -0.83 4.66 20.15
N ALA A 86 0.14 5.54 19.93
CA ALA A 86 0.16 6.88 20.52
C ALA A 86 -1.03 7.73 20.05
N LEU A 87 -1.38 7.66 18.76
CA LEU A 87 -2.59 8.33 18.23
C LEU A 87 -3.87 7.75 18.83
N ARG A 88 -3.97 6.42 19.03
CA ARG A 88 -5.12 5.81 19.71
C ARG A 88 -5.22 6.26 21.18
N TYR A 89 -4.10 6.33 21.88
CA TYR A 89 -4.03 6.83 23.25
C TYR A 89 -4.54 8.28 23.36
N LEU A 90 -4.23 9.11 22.36
CA LEU A 90 -4.71 10.49 22.25
C LEU A 90 -6.13 10.62 21.67
N GLU A 91 -6.84 9.50 21.47
CA GLU A 91 -8.18 9.44 20.84
C GLU A 91 -8.22 10.13 19.46
N ARG A 92 -7.14 9.99 18.70
CA ARG A 92 -6.96 10.58 17.37
C ARG A 92 -6.99 9.55 16.25
N PRO A 93 -7.53 9.93 15.08
CA PRO A 93 -7.54 9.05 13.93
C PRO A 93 -6.11 8.80 13.42
N ASN A 94 -5.78 7.53 13.20
CA ASN A 94 -4.55 7.13 12.51
C ASN A 94 -4.74 7.25 10.99
N ASN A 95 -4.62 8.47 10.47
CA ASN A 95 -4.61 8.77 9.03
C ASN A 95 -3.39 9.63 8.68
N SER A 96 -3.15 9.87 7.38
CA SER A 96 -1.96 10.61 6.90
C SER A 96 -1.80 11.97 7.58
N ARG A 97 -2.91 12.71 7.77
CA ARG A 97 -2.91 14.01 8.45
C ARG A 97 -2.57 13.88 9.94
N GLY A 98 -3.18 12.93 10.64
CA GLY A 98 -2.94 12.69 12.06
C GLY A 98 -1.48 12.30 12.34
N ARG A 99 -0.89 11.49 11.46
CA ARG A 99 0.54 11.11 11.54
C ARG A 99 1.46 12.30 11.27
N ALA A 100 1.17 13.12 10.26
CA ALA A 100 1.94 14.33 9.97
C ALA A 100 1.92 15.31 11.16
N LEU A 101 0.73 15.55 11.73
CA LEU A 101 0.58 16.40 12.91
C LEU A 101 1.31 15.83 14.14
N PHE A 102 1.26 14.51 14.34
CA PHE A 102 2.00 13.86 15.42
C PHE A 102 3.50 14.11 15.33
N HIS A 103 4.10 13.93 14.15
CA HIS A 103 5.52 14.24 13.93
C HIS A 103 5.84 15.70 14.20
N GLN A 104 4.98 16.62 13.75
CA GLN A 104 5.14 18.04 14.04
C GLN A 104 5.12 18.33 15.55
N TRP A 105 4.13 17.82 16.28
CA TRP A 105 4.02 18.09 17.73
C TRP A 105 5.19 17.51 18.53
N VAL A 106 5.63 16.30 18.19
CA VAL A 106 6.77 15.64 18.83
C VAL A 106 8.04 16.43 18.59
N SER A 107 8.26 16.89 17.35
CA SER A 107 9.40 17.74 16.99
C SER A 107 9.38 19.07 17.72
N ASP A 108 8.23 19.76 17.72
CA ASP A 108 8.06 21.07 18.36
C ASP A 108 8.29 21.00 19.88
N HIS A 109 7.96 19.87 20.52
CA HIS A 109 8.12 19.67 21.96
C HIS A 109 9.44 18.96 22.35
N GLY A 110 10.26 18.59 21.38
CA GLY A 110 11.53 17.89 21.59
C GLY A 110 11.34 16.53 22.27
N ILE A 111 10.26 15.81 21.97
CA ILE A 111 9.98 14.50 22.56
C ILE A 111 10.70 13.42 21.75
N ASP A 112 11.43 12.55 22.43
CA ASP A 112 12.07 11.42 21.76
C ASP A 112 11.06 10.31 21.41
N THR A 113 11.11 9.83 20.17
CA THR A 113 10.32 8.69 19.67
C THR A 113 11.20 7.60 19.07
N SER A 114 12.51 7.60 19.37
CA SER A 114 13.47 6.64 18.83
C SER A 114 13.11 5.18 19.13
N HIS A 115 12.42 4.91 20.24
CA HIS A 115 11.92 3.58 20.60
C HIS A 115 10.77 3.08 19.70
N PHE A 116 10.18 3.94 18.86
CA PHE A 116 9.17 3.52 17.89
C PHE A 116 9.82 2.85 16.68
N LEU A 117 10.05 1.54 16.76
CA LEU A 117 10.75 0.77 15.72
C LEU A 117 9.98 0.67 14.38
N GLY A 118 8.65 0.83 14.38
CA GLY A 118 7.84 0.76 13.16
C GLY A 118 8.05 -0.54 12.36
N GLN A 119 8.41 -0.42 11.08
CA GLN A 119 8.70 -1.58 10.23
C GLN A 119 9.94 -2.37 10.68
N ALA A 120 10.83 -1.76 11.48
CA ALA A 120 12.00 -2.42 12.02
C ALA A 120 11.72 -3.26 13.27
N HIS A 121 10.48 -3.34 13.79
CA HIS A 121 10.19 -4.15 14.99
C HIS A 121 10.46 -5.66 14.82
N MET A 122 10.50 -6.13 13.57
CA MET A 122 10.84 -7.50 13.18
C MET A 122 12.28 -7.64 12.66
N ARG A 123 13.07 -6.56 12.60
CA ARG A 123 14.44 -6.62 12.11
C ARG A 123 15.25 -7.56 13.01
N GLY A 124 15.89 -8.56 12.40
CA GLY A 124 16.68 -9.58 13.12
C GLY A 124 15.84 -10.70 13.78
N LYS A 125 14.51 -10.59 13.78
CA LYS A 125 13.64 -11.68 14.25
C LYS A 125 13.30 -12.60 13.08
N PRO A 126 13.25 -13.93 13.29
CA PRO A 126 12.76 -14.84 12.27
C PRO A 126 11.32 -14.46 11.91
N GLY A 127 10.98 -14.55 10.62
CA GLY A 127 9.62 -14.35 10.16
C GLY A 127 8.69 -15.40 10.76
N THR A 128 7.40 -15.08 10.87
CA THR A 128 6.39 -15.99 11.44
C THR A 128 6.24 -17.30 10.66
N THR A 129 6.55 -17.29 9.35
CA THR A 129 6.50 -18.48 8.52
C THR A 129 7.89 -19.13 8.44
N PRO A 130 8.03 -20.40 8.85
CA PRO A 130 9.27 -21.15 8.69
C PRO A 130 9.75 -21.15 7.23
N VAL A 131 11.05 -21.00 7.06
CA VAL A 131 11.67 -21.01 5.73
C VAL A 131 11.78 -22.45 5.25
N LYS A 132 11.15 -22.77 4.11
CA LYS A 132 11.27 -24.09 3.48
C LYS A 132 12.72 -24.40 3.08
N GLY A 133 13.20 -25.59 3.42
CA GLY A 133 14.52 -26.08 3.00
C GLY A 133 14.56 -26.49 1.53
N PRO A 134 15.76 -26.72 0.96
CA PRO A 134 15.92 -27.19 -0.41
C PRO A 134 15.18 -28.49 -0.71
N GLU A 135 15.15 -29.42 0.24
CA GLU A 135 14.48 -30.72 0.15
C GLU A 135 12.96 -30.62 -0.04
N GLN A 136 12.36 -29.49 0.37
CA GLN A 136 10.94 -29.20 0.18
C GLN A 136 10.66 -28.36 -1.07
N ILE A 137 11.69 -27.73 -1.63
CA ILE A 137 11.59 -26.82 -2.78
C ILE A 137 11.95 -27.55 -4.08
N LEU A 138 13.05 -28.31 -4.07
CA LEU A 138 13.62 -28.96 -5.24
C LEU A 138 12.96 -30.31 -5.50
N VAL A 139 11.64 -30.30 -5.68
CA VAL A 139 10.81 -31.50 -5.86
C VAL A 139 9.86 -31.32 -7.03
N LYS A 140 9.47 -32.42 -7.65
CA LYS A 140 8.36 -32.40 -8.61
C LYS A 140 7.04 -32.30 -7.85
N HIS A 141 6.21 -31.31 -8.18
CA HIS A 141 5.00 -31.03 -7.42
C HIS A 141 3.73 -30.99 -8.29
N CYS A 142 2.56 -31.26 -7.70
CA CYS A 142 1.26 -31.12 -8.36
C CYS A 142 0.56 -29.77 -8.08
N GLY A 143 1.30 -28.77 -7.57
CA GLY A 143 0.77 -27.46 -7.18
C GLY A 143 0.14 -26.68 -8.34
N LYS A 144 -0.84 -25.81 -8.01
CA LYS A 144 -1.52 -24.95 -8.99
C LYS A 144 -0.70 -23.74 -9.44
N ARG A 145 0.38 -23.41 -8.73
CA ARG A 145 1.22 -22.23 -8.97
C ARG A 145 2.68 -22.64 -9.06
N ARG A 146 3.41 -21.99 -9.97
CA ARG A 146 4.87 -22.15 -10.10
C ARG A 146 5.58 -21.71 -8.83
N THR A 147 6.61 -22.45 -8.43
CA THR A 147 7.52 -22.05 -7.36
C THR A 147 8.18 -20.72 -7.73
N ARG A 148 8.23 -19.80 -6.76
CA ARG A 148 8.82 -18.48 -7.01
C ARG A 148 10.32 -18.63 -7.28
N THR A 149 10.83 -17.95 -8.31
CA THR A 149 12.25 -18.00 -8.71
C THR A 149 13.21 -17.69 -7.55
N VAL A 150 12.83 -16.78 -6.64
CA VAL A 150 13.62 -16.47 -5.44
C VAL A 150 13.78 -17.66 -4.48
N MET A 151 12.79 -18.56 -4.41
CA MET A 151 12.87 -19.79 -3.62
C MET A 151 13.76 -20.82 -4.30
N LEU A 152 13.59 -21.03 -5.61
CA LEU A 152 14.44 -21.94 -6.40
C LEU A 152 15.90 -21.51 -6.35
N ARG A 153 16.20 -20.23 -6.59
CA ARG A 153 17.56 -19.70 -6.52
C ARG A 153 18.20 -19.92 -5.15
N ARG A 154 17.45 -19.66 -4.08
CA ARG A 154 17.93 -19.91 -2.72
C ARG A 154 18.23 -21.39 -2.50
N ALA A 155 17.32 -22.28 -2.89
CA ALA A 155 17.48 -23.70 -2.72
C ALA A 155 18.69 -24.24 -3.49
N LEU A 156 18.85 -23.85 -4.76
CA LEU A 156 20.00 -24.22 -5.60
C LEU A 156 21.34 -23.76 -4.99
N ARG A 157 21.40 -22.52 -4.48
CA ARG A 157 22.59 -22.01 -3.76
C ARG A 157 22.89 -22.83 -2.51
N GLN A 158 21.86 -23.19 -1.74
CA GLN A 158 22.01 -23.95 -0.49
C GLN A 158 22.54 -25.37 -0.73
N VAL A 159 22.18 -26.02 -1.84
CA VAL A 159 22.72 -27.33 -2.23
C VAL A 159 24.04 -27.23 -3.01
N GLY A 160 24.60 -26.02 -3.17
CA GLY A 160 25.92 -25.81 -3.76
C GLY A 160 25.97 -25.78 -5.29
N VAL A 161 24.84 -25.55 -5.97
CA VAL A 161 24.86 -25.40 -7.44
C VAL A 161 25.61 -24.11 -7.80
N PRO A 162 26.67 -24.18 -8.63
CA PRO A 162 27.41 -22.99 -9.04
C PRO A 162 26.54 -21.99 -9.81
N GLU A 163 26.70 -20.71 -9.52
CA GLU A 163 26.02 -19.64 -10.27
C GLU A 163 26.78 -19.28 -11.55
N GLY A 164 26.70 -20.17 -12.53
CA GLY A 164 27.21 -19.95 -13.88
C GLY A 164 26.19 -20.40 -14.92
N CYS A 165 26.24 -19.79 -16.11
CA CYS A 165 25.46 -20.23 -17.25
C CYS A 165 25.86 -21.66 -17.62
N ALA A 166 24.92 -22.59 -17.65
CA ALA A 166 25.17 -23.99 -17.99
C ALA A 166 25.58 -24.19 -19.46
N GLU A 167 25.26 -23.24 -20.35
CA GLU A 167 25.57 -23.32 -21.79
C GLU A 167 26.93 -22.69 -22.13
N CYS A 168 27.14 -21.43 -21.74
CA CYS A 168 28.34 -20.68 -22.12
C CYS A 168 29.36 -20.47 -20.99
N GLY A 169 29.07 -20.95 -19.77
CA GLY A 169 29.95 -20.80 -18.61
C GLY A 169 30.02 -19.37 -18.04
N ALA A 170 29.31 -18.39 -18.61
CA ALA A 170 29.31 -17.03 -18.11
C ALA A 170 28.86 -16.97 -16.64
N GLY A 171 29.67 -16.32 -15.80
CA GLY A 171 29.37 -16.13 -14.38
C GLY A 171 28.26 -15.09 -14.12
N PRO A 172 28.03 -14.73 -12.85
CA PRO A 172 26.98 -13.80 -12.45
C PRO A 172 27.39 -12.33 -12.62
N ALA A 173 28.45 -12.04 -13.41
CA ALA A 173 28.93 -10.71 -13.69
C ALA A 173 29.14 -10.50 -15.20
N TRP A 174 28.73 -9.33 -15.68
CA TRP A 174 28.87 -8.87 -17.05
C TRP A 174 29.46 -7.46 -17.05
N HIS A 175 30.62 -7.25 -17.70
CA HIS A 175 31.41 -6.02 -17.64
C HIS A 175 31.62 -5.49 -16.20
N GLY A 176 31.94 -6.38 -15.26
CA GLY A 176 32.15 -6.04 -13.85
C GLY A 176 30.88 -5.67 -13.07
N LYS A 177 29.70 -5.72 -13.69
CA LYS A 177 28.42 -5.47 -13.03
C LYS A 177 27.66 -6.79 -12.83
N PRO A 178 26.91 -6.97 -11.73
CA PRO A 178 26.14 -8.18 -11.52
C PRO A 178 25.06 -8.33 -12.61
N ILE A 179 24.93 -9.54 -13.15
CA ILE A 179 23.85 -9.92 -14.06
C ILE A 179 23.03 -11.05 -13.45
N THR A 180 21.72 -10.97 -13.60
CA THR A 180 20.84 -12.06 -13.17
C THR A 180 20.90 -13.21 -14.16
N LEU A 181 21.43 -14.36 -13.71
CA LEU A 181 21.28 -15.61 -14.43
C LEU A 181 19.86 -16.14 -14.22
N GLU A 182 19.11 -16.39 -15.28
CA GLU A 182 17.75 -16.94 -15.25
C GLU A 182 17.77 -18.42 -14.84
N ILE A 183 16.66 -18.89 -14.25
CA ILE A 183 16.47 -20.32 -13.93
C ILE A 183 15.56 -20.91 -15.01
N ASP A 184 16.13 -21.83 -15.78
CA ASP A 184 15.43 -22.57 -16.82
C ASP A 184 15.16 -24.01 -16.38
N HIS A 185 14.01 -24.52 -16.79
CA HIS A 185 13.60 -25.91 -16.62
C HIS A 185 13.97 -26.65 -17.91
N ILE A 186 14.93 -27.57 -17.86
CA ILE A 186 15.49 -28.27 -19.04
C ILE A 186 14.38 -28.94 -19.86
N ASN A 187 13.41 -29.57 -19.19
CA ASN A 187 12.27 -30.22 -19.84
C ASN A 187 11.09 -29.27 -20.18
N GLY A 188 11.15 -27.99 -19.77
CA GLY A 188 10.07 -27.01 -19.92
C GLY A 188 8.89 -27.17 -18.95
N ASP A 189 8.86 -28.20 -18.10
CA ASP A 189 7.83 -28.42 -17.09
C ASP A 189 8.14 -27.62 -15.83
N TRP A 190 7.43 -26.50 -15.64
CA TRP A 190 7.56 -25.62 -14.48
C TRP A 190 7.20 -26.29 -13.14
N ARG A 191 6.59 -27.47 -13.15
CA ARG A 191 6.25 -28.25 -11.96
C ARG A 191 7.38 -29.16 -11.49
N ASP A 192 8.38 -29.35 -12.34
CA ASP A 192 9.50 -30.24 -12.09
C ASP A 192 10.70 -29.44 -11.58
N ASP A 193 10.63 -29.00 -10.32
CA ASP A 193 11.66 -28.18 -9.68
C ASP A 193 12.85 -29.00 -9.14
N ARG A 194 12.96 -30.28 -9.51
CA ARG A 194 14.09 -31.12 -9.09
C ARG A 194 15.40 -30.54 -9.62
N GLN A 195 16.46 -30.65 -8.80
CA GLN A 195 17.76 -30.04 -9.10
C GLN A 195 18.28 -30.43 -10.48
N GLU A 196 18.17 -31.71 -10.87
CA GLU A 196 18.63 -32.24 -12.15
C GLU A 196 17.91 -31.64 -13.37
N ASN A 197 16.74 -31.03 -13.18
CA ASN A 197 15.96 -30.40 -14.23
C ASN A 197 16.13 -28.88 -14.27
N LEU A 198 16.82 -28.28 -13.30
CA LEU A 198 17.03 -26.84 -13.21
C LEU A 198 18.44 -26.47 -13.65
N ARG A 199 18.57 -25.39 -14.41
CA ARG A 199 19.86 -24.81 -14.78
C ARG A 199 19.84 -23.29 -14.74
N PHE A 200 20.99 -22.71 -14.44
CA PHE A 200 21.20 -21.27 -14.60
C PHE A 200 21.58 -20.96 -16.04
N LEU A 201 20.98 -19.93 -16.64
CA LEU A 201 21.32 -19.45 -17.98
C LEU A 201 21.52 -17.93 -17.95
N CYS A 202 22.50 -17.41 -18.69
CA CYS A 202 22.58 -15.97 -18.91
C CYS A 202 21.42 -15.51 -19.81
N PRO A 203 21.04 -14.21 -19.80
CA PRO A 203 19.94 -13.72 -20.61
C PRO A 203 20.06 -14.02 -22.11
N ASN A 204 21.28 -14.06 -22.64
CA ASN A 204 21.53 -14.35 -24.05
C ASN A 204 21.31 -15.83 -24.38
N CYS A 205 21.86 -16.75 -23.57
CA CYS A 205 21.64 -18.19 -23.76
C CYS A 205 20.20 -18.60 -23.48
N HIS A 206 19.56 -17.96 -22.49
CA HIS A 206 18.15 -18.20 -22.22
C HIS A 206 17.26 -17.74 -23.37
N ALA A 207 17.61 -16.67 -24.08
CA ALA A 207 16.83 -16.16 -25.22
C ALA A 207 16.74 -17.12 -26.42
N VAL A 208 17.65 -18.10 -26.50
CA VAL A 208 17.71 -19.05 -27.61
C VAL A 208 17.23 -20.45 -27.23
N THR A 209 16.72 -20.66 -26.00
CA THR A 209 16.14 -21.96 -25.61
C THR A 209 14.76 -22.16 -26.21
N ASP A 210 14.40 -23.42 -26.45
CA ASP A 210 13.04 -23.77 -26.90
C ASP A 210 11.96 -23.45 -25.85
N THR A 211 12.36 -23.22 -24.60
CA THR A 211 11.53 -22.86 -23.44
C THR A 211 11.41 -21.34 -23.23
N TRP A 212 12.06 -20.54 -24.08
CA TRP A 212 12.12 -19.09 -23.92
C TRP A 212 10.76 -18.42 -24.18
N CYS A 213 10.34 -17.54 -23.27
CA CYS A 213 9.08 -16.78 -23.28
C CYS A 213 7.76 -17.59 -23.35
N ARG A 214 7.79 -18.85 -23.76
CA ARG A 214 6.64 -19.75 -23.90
C ARG A 214 7.03 -21.08 -23.27
N GLY A 215 6.30 -21.52 -22.26
CA GLY A 215 6.51 -22.82 -21.63
C GLY A 215 6.11 -23.99 -22.54
N GLY A 216 6.80 -24.15 -23.68
CA GLY A 216 6.54 -25.20 -24.66
C GLY A 216 7.53 -25.14 -25.82
N ARG A 217 8.00 -26.31 -26.25
CA ARG A 217 9.02 -26.47 -27.29
C ARG A 217 8.63 -25.76 -28.59
N HIS A 218 9.54 -24.96 -29.14
CA HIS A 218 9.48 -24.59 -30.55
C HIS A 218 9.63 -25.87 -31.39
N GLN A 219 8.56 -26.26 -32.10
CA GLN A 219 8.70 -27.23 -33.19
C GLN A 219 9.46 -26.52 -34.31
N ARG A 220 10.70 -26.95 -34.55
CA ARG A 220 11.43 -26.64 -35.77
C ARG A 220 10.96 -27.57 -36.89
#